data_AF-A0A7W5FQ77-F1
#
_entry.id   AF-A0A7W5FQ77-F1
#
_cell.length_a   1.000
_cell.length_b   1.000
_cell.length_c   1.000
_cell.angle_alpha   90.00
_cell.angle_beta   90.00
_cell.angle_gamma   90.00
#
_symmetry.space_group_name_H-M   'P 1'
#
loop_
_entity.id
_entity.type
_entity.pdbx_description
1 polymer ?
#
loop_
_entity_poly.entity_id
_entity_poly.type
_entity_poly.pdbx_seq_one_letter_code
_entity_poly.pdbx_strand_id
1 'polypeptide(L)'
;MNKVIEMERRVTKFGKSLGLTMDEALKQLGLEAGDTVTIDVNEENGEIIIRRARKVRLPAGISHDFLDTLSQVMEEYDDTLKGLKDR
;
A
#
# COMPACT_ATOMS: atom_id res chain seq x y z
N MET A 1 12.02 17.43 4.72
CA MET A 1 10.72 18.07 5.05
C MET A 1 9.65 17.28 4.33
N ASN A 2 8.70 16.65 5.05
CA ASN A 2 7.56 15.98 4.41
C ASN A 2 6.61 17.03 3.85
N LYS A 3 6.55 17.14 2.53
CA LYS A 3 5.65 18.08 1.84
C LYS A 3 4.28 17.42 1.71
N VAL A 4 3.37 17.75 2.63
CA VAL A 4 1.95 17.43 2.52
C VAL A 4 1.30 18.50 1.65
N ILE A 5 0.58 18.08 0.60
CA ILE A 5 -0.24 18.99 -0.21
C ILE A 5 -1.69 18.74 0.16
N GLU A 6 -2.38 19.81 0.55
CA GLU A 6 -3.82 19.81 0.75
C GLU A 6 -4.51 20.18 -0.57
N MET A 7 -5.54 19.43 -0.95
CA MET A 7 -6.27 19.64 -2.19
C MET A 7 -7.76 19.42 -1.98
N GLU A 8 -8.58 20.40 -2.30
CA GLU A 8 -10.02 20.23 -2.41
C GLU A 8 -10.42 19.95 -3.85
N ARG A 9 -11.16 18.86 -4.08
CA ARG A 9 -11.63 18.46 -5.40
C ARG A 9 -13.09 18.02 -5.33
N ARG A 10 -13.87 18.43 -6.32
CA ARG A 10 -15.26 18.02 -6.46
C ARG A 10 -15.34 16.61 -7.04
N VAL A 11 -16.18 15.76 -6.44
CA VAL A 11 -16.55 14.46 -7.02
C VAL A 11 -17.38 14.70 -8.28
N THR A 12 -17.00 14.06 -9.38
CA THR A 12 -17.66 14.19 -10.68
C THR A 12 -18.06 12.83 -11.23
N LYS A 13 -18.99 12.83 -12.19
CA LYS A 13 -19.52 11.60 -12.79
C LYS A 13 -18.73 11.26 -14.05
N PHE A 14 -18.13 10.07 -14.07
CA PHE A 14 -17.46 9.49 -15.22
C PHE A 14 -18.30 8.34 -15.77
N GLY A 15 -19.14 8.64 -16.76
CA GLY A 15 -20.08 7.66 -17.31
C GLY A 15 -21.10 7.19 -16.25
N LYS A 16 -21.01 5.93 -15.83
CA LYS A 16 -21.84 5.36 -14.76
C LYS A 16 -21.19 5.40 -13.37
N SER A 17 -19.94 5.85 -13.28
CA SER A 17 -19.16 5.86 -12.04
C SER A 17 -19.00 7.28 -11.50
N LEU A 18 -18.64 7.38 -10.22
CA LEU A 18 -18.15 8.61 -9.60
C LEU A 18 -16.63 8.55 -9.52
N GLY A 19 -15.98 9.71 -9.58
CA GLY A 19 -14.54 9.81 -9.38
C GLY A 19 -14.10 11.24 -9.11
N LEU A 20 -12.80 11.41 -8.95
CA LEU A 20 -12.16 12.70 -8.77
C LEU A 20 -10.79 12.71 -9.45
N THR A 21 -10.35 13.88 -9.86
CA THR A 21 -9.04 14.08 -10.53
C THR A 21 -7.98 14.49 -9.51
N MET A 22 -6.82 13.84 -9.55
CA MET A 22 -5.74 14.03 -8.58
C MET A 22 -4.35 14.08 -9.24
N ASP A 23 -4.28 14.62 -10.47
CA ASP A 23 -3.06 14.61 -11.31
C ASP A 23 -1.82 15.17 -10.59
N GLU A 24 -1.97 16.26 -9.83
CA GLU A 24 -0.87 16.85 -9.06
C GLU A 24 -0.32 15.90 -7.99
N ALA A 25 -1.21 15.24 -7.24
CA ALA A 25 -0.83 14.25 -6.24
C ALA A 25 -0.18 13.01 -6.87
N LEU A 26 -0.74 12.52 -7.98
CA LEU A 26 -0.17 11.38 -8.72
C LEU A 26 1.23 11.68 -9.24
N LYS A 27 1.45 12.86 -9.85
CA LYS A 27 2.76 13.29 -10.34
C LYS A 27 3.79 13.42 -9.21
N GLN A 28 3.39 13.95 -8.05
CA GLN A 28 4.31 14.06 -6.90
C GLN A 28 4.73 12.69 -6.38
N LEU A 29 3.87 11.67 -6.50
CA LEU A 29 4.20 10.30 -6.17
C LEU A 29 4.89 9.53 -7.31
N GLY A 30 5.08 10.16 -8.48
CA GLY A 30 5.64 9.53 -9.68
C GLY A 30 4.77 8.38 -10.20
N LEU A 31 3.44 8.51 -10.10
CA LEU A 31 2.48 7.56 -10.65
C LEU A 31 2.12 7.98 -12.08
N GLU A 32 2.13 7.01 -12.99
CA GLU A 32 1.81 7.22 -14.41
C GLU A 32 0.58 6.42 -14.83
N ALA A 33 0.05 6.71 -16.03
CA ALA A 33 -1.05 5.95 -16.59
C ALA A 33 -0.65 4.47 -16.77
N GLY A 34 -1.43 3.56 -16.18
CA GLY A 34 -1.15 2.12 -16.17
C GLY A 34 -0.57 1.60 -14.86
N ASP A 35 -0.10 2.49 -13.97
CA ASP A 35 0.27 2.08 -12.61
C ASP A 35 -0.94 1.60 -11.83
N THR A 36 -0.70 0.63 -10.94
CA THR A 36 -1.73 0.11 -10.03
C THR A 36 -1.57 0.73 -8.65
N VAL A 37 -2.71 1.07 -8.03
CA VAL A 37 -2.80 1.51 -6.64
C VAL A 37 -3.76 0.61 -5.86
N THR A 38 -3.54 0.49 -4.56
CA THR A 38 -4.50 -0.09 -3.62
C THR A 38 -5.32 1.03 -3.03
N ILE A 39 -6.63 0.81 -2.90
CA ILE A 39 -7.58 1.76 -2.31
C ILE A 39 -8.23 1.06 -1.13
N ASP A 40 -7.99 1.57 0.07
CA ASP A 40 -8.63 1.12 1.30
C ASP A 40 -9.67 2.17 1.72
N VAL A 41 -10.85 1.73 2.15
CA VAL A 41 -11.92 2.60 2.64
C VAL A 41 -12.09 2.36 4.13
N ASN A 42 -11.89 3.40 4.93
CA ASN A 42 -12.15 3.39 6.36
C ASN A 42 -13.46 4.14 6.62
N GLU A 43 -14.57 3.40 6.73
CA GLU A 43 -15.89 3.99 6.94
C GLU A 43 -16.05 4.63 8.32
N GLU A 44 -15.35 4.14 9.34
CA GLU A 44 -15.43 4.69 10.70
C GLU A 44 -14.88 6.13 10.76
N ASN A 45 -13.79 6.38 10.05
CA ASN A 45 -13.17 7.70 9.96
C ASN A 45 -13.67 8.52 8.77
N GLY A 46 -14.42 7.91 7.85
CA GLY A 46 -14.84 8.55 6.60
C GLY A 46 -13.69 8.83 5.62
N GLU A 47 -12.68 7.95 5.60
CA GLU A 47 -11.42 8.18 4.87
C GLU A 47 -11.23 7.18 3.71
N ILE A 48 -10.61 7.65 2.62
CA ILE A 48 -10.10 6.79 1.55
C ILE A 48 -8.57 6.91 1.55
N ILE A 49 -7.89 5.77 1.71
CA ILE A 49 -6.44 5.70 1.74
C ILE A 49 -5.97 5.06 0.44
N ILE A 50 -5.17 5.80 -0.33
CA ILE A 50 -4.61 5.34 -1.60
C ILE A 50 -3.11 5.09 -1.43
N ARG A 51 -2.66 3.90 -1.82
CA ARG A 51 -1.25 3.48 -1.73
C ARG A 51 -0.77 2.93 -3.06
N ARG A 52 0.50 3.17 -3.43
CA ARG A 52 1.11 2.49 -4.59
C ARG A 52 0.98 0.98 -4.37
N ALA A 53 0.42 0.26 -5.34
CA ALA A 53 0.27 -1.18 -5.21
C ALA A 53 1.65 -1.83 -5.26
N ARG A 54 2.15 -2.24 -4.09
CA ARG A 54 3.28 -3.16 -4.02
C ARG A 54 2.73 -4.56 -4.26
N LYS A 55 2.42 -4.88 -5.52
CA LYS A 55 2.22 -6.27 -5.90
C LYS A 55 3.58 -6.95 -5.78
N VAL A 56 3.89 -7.46 -4.60
CA VAL A 56 4.97 -8.44 -4.45
C VAL A 56 4.46 -9.65 -5.23
N ARG A 57 4.86 -9.77 -6.50
CA ARG A 57 4.70 -11.03 -7.20
C ARG A 57 5.61 -11.99 -6.46
N LEU A 58 5.02 -12.84 -5.63
CA LEU A 58 5.75 -13.92 -5.01
C LEU A 58 6.50 -14.67 -6.13
N PRO A 59 7.81 -14.91 -5.98
CA PRO A 59 8.54 -15.76 -6.89
C PRO A 59 7.76 -17.07 -7.11
N ALA A 60 7.76 -17.59 -8.33
CA ALA A 60 7.11 -18.85 -8.62
C ALA A 60 7.62 -19.93 -7.65
N GLY A 61 6.71 -20.57 -6.91
CA GLY A 61 7.03 -21.57 -5.88
C GLY A 61 6.94 -21.08 -4.43
N ILE A 62 6.69 -19.79 -4.18
CA ILE A 62 6.44 -19.28 -2.83
C ILE A 62 4.93 -19.07 -2.65
N SER A 63 4.30 -19.85 -1.77
CA SER A 63 2.89 -19.69 -1.41
C SER A 63 2.71 -18.58 -0.38
N HIS A 64 1.49 -18.05 -0.28
CA HIS A 64 1.11 -17.12 0.78
C HIS A 64 1.27 -17.78 2.16
N ASP A 65 0.79 -19.03 2.30
CA ASP A 65 0.89 -19.82 3.53
C ASP A 65 2.34 -20.01 4.00
N PHE A 66 3.29 -20.12 3.07
CA PHE A 66 4.71 -20.19 3.39
C PHE A 66 5.20 -18.89 4.03
N LEU A 67 4.78 -17.73 3.51
CA LEU A 67 5.14 -16.45 4.11
C LEU A 67 4.49 -16.25 5.47
N ASP A 68 3.23 -16.63 5.64
CA ASP A 68 2.54 -16.52 6.93
C ASP A 68 3.21 -17.41 7.99
N THR A 69 3.59 -18.63 7.61
CA THR A 69 4.34 -19.55 8.47
C THR A 69 5.73 -19.00 8.79
N LEU A 70 6.43 -18.45 7.79
CA LEU A 70 7.74 -17.83 7.99
C LEU A 70 7.65 -16.64 8.95
N SER A 71 6.64 -15.79 8.81
CA SER A 71 6.39 -14.67 9.71
C SER A 71 6.14 -15.14 11.14
N GLN A 72 5.32 -16.19 11.34
CA GLN A 72 5.10 -16.77 12.67
C GLN A 72 6.38 -17.30 13.30
N VAL A 73 7.21 -18.03 12.54
CA VAL A 73 8.51 -18.54 13.03
C VAL A 73 9.46 -17.39 13.36
N MET A 74 9.51 -16.35 12.54
CA MET A 74 10.35 -15.18 12.79
C MET A 74 9.93 -14.43 14.05
N GLU A 75 8.62 -14.32 14.32
CA GLU A 75 8.08 -13.75 15.56
C GLU A 75 8.36 -14.64 16.78
N GLU A 76 8.14 -15.95 16.67
CA GLU A 76 8.35 -16.90 17.75
C GLU A 76 9.81 -16.95 18.23
N TYR A 77 10.75 -16.82 17.28
CA TYR A 77 12.18 -16.90 17.57
C TYR A 77 12.89 -15.54 17.54
N ASP A 78 12.18 -14.42 17.57
CA ASP A 78 12.73 -13.06 17.42
C ASP A 78 13.88 -12.79 18.41
N ASP A 79 13.72 -13.12 19.69
CA ASP A 79 14.76 -12.96 20.71
C ASP A 79 16.00 -13.83 20.44
N THR A 80 15.78 -15.05 19.93
CA THR A 80 16.88 -15.97 19.57
C THR A 80 17.63 -15.47 18.35
N LEU A 81 16.90 -15.01 17.32
CA LEU A 81 17.45 -14.46 16.09
C LEU A 81 18.23 -13.16 16.36
N LYS A 82 17.72 -12.29 17.24
CA LYS A 82 18.44 -11.10 17.71
C LYS A 82 19.71 -11.46 18.47
N GLY A 83 19.69 -12.52 19.29
CA GLY A 83 20.88 -13.02 20.00
C GLY A 83 21.99 -13.56 19.09
N LEU A 84 21.66 -13.94 17.84
CA LEU A 84 22.64 -14.35 16.83
C LEU A 84 23.31 -13.17 16.11
N LYS A 85 22.80 -11.95 16.26
CA LYS A 85 23.34 -10.74 15.62
C LYS A 85 24.78 -10.41 16.04
N ASP A 86 25.12 -10.72 17.30
CA ASP A 86 26.40 -10.36 17.91
C ASP A 86 27.42 -11.53 17.87
N ARG A 87 27.19 -12.54 17.02
CA ARG A 87 28.12 -13.67 16.78
C ARG A 87 28.76 -13.61 15.40
#